data_AF-A0A0W8CXV3-F1
#
_entry.id   AF-A0A0W8CXV3-F1
#
_cell.length_a   1.000
_cell.length_b   1.000
_cell.length_c   1.000
_cell.angle_alpha   90.00
_cell.angle_beta   90.00
_cell.angle_gamma   90.00
#
_symmetry.space_group_name_H-M   'P 1'
#
loop_
_entity.id
_entity.type
_entity.pdbx_description
1 polymer ?
#
loop_
_entity_poly.entity_id
_entity_poly.type
_entity_poly.pdbx_seq_one_letter_code
_entity_poly.pdbx_strand_id
1 'polypeptide(L)'
;MGIIGAYDVGLDHSDRLGRFTTLNVATSYTHEDLLALLQVNDGGRKVQLDLTQTVLPELMVSSRFVFDRRKDKRSLRLMGKYALKDTETVSSSIGSDGIFIGAFEWRTSKHLKTRVSAQMDLRHYDSDSHHLGVSIEIS
;
A
#
# COMPACT_ATOMS: atom_id res chain seq x y z
N MET A 1 -12.59 11.48 10.42
CA MET A 1 -11.30 11.62 11.13
C MET A 1 -11.23 10.55 12.20
N GLY A 2 -10.17 9.75 12.22
CA GLY A 2 -9.90 8.75 13.25
C GLY A 2 -8.55 9.05 13.93
N ILE A 3 -8.51 8.90 15.24
CA ILE A 3 -7.30 9.09 16.05
C ILE A 3 -7.07 7.79 16.82
N ILE A 4 -5.88 7.22 16.70
CA ILE A 4 -5.45 6.05 17.47
C ILE A 4 -4.19 6.47 18.24
N GLY A 5 -4.29 6.45 19.57
CA GLY A 5 -3.19 6.73 20.48
C GLY A 5 -2.82 5.49 21.29
N ALA A 6 -1.53 5.30 21.55
CA ALA A 6 -1.04 4.37 22.57
C ALA A 6 -0.44 5.19 23.71
N TYR A 7 -0.90 4.91 24.93
CA TYR A 7 -0.43 5.53 26.16
C TYR A 7 0.23 4.46 27.01
N ASP A 8 1.50 4.66 27.33
CA ASP A 8 2.24 3.73 28.18
C ASP A 8 2.19 4.23 29.62
N VAL A 9 1.70 3.37 30.51
CA VAL A 9 1.64 3.61 31.94
C VAL A 9 2.90 2.97 32.51
N GLY A 10 4.00 3.72 32.59
CA GLY A 10 5.27 3.22 33.12
C GLY A 10 5.06 2.49 34.45
N LEU A 11 5.37 1.19 34.48
CA LEU A 11 5.26 0.35 35.69
C LEU A 11 6.52 0.45 36.58
N ASP A 12 7.58 1.09 36.08
CA ASP A 12 8.83 1.27 36.81
C ASP A 12 8.84 2.58 37.61
N HIS A 13 9.34 2.49 38.86
CA HIS A 13 9.39 3.58 39.83
C HIS A 13 10.14 4.84 39.36
N SER A 14 10.88 4.79 38.26
CA SER A 14 11.60 5.91 37.66
C SER A 14 10.77 6.74 36.67
N ASP A 15 9.71 6.18 36.08
CA ASP A 15 8.87 6.84 35.07
C ASP A 15 7.49 7.21 35.66
N ARG A 16 7.49 8.17 36.57
CA ARG A 16 6.26 8.69 37.22
C ARG A 16 5.33 9.49 36.29
N LEU A 17 5.70 9.70 35.03
CA LEU A 17 4.91 10.44 34.06
C LEU A 17 4.61 9.51 32.88
N GLY A 18 3.42 8.91 32.89
CA GLY A 18 2.94 8.15 31.73
C GLY A 18 3.02 9.00 30.47
N ARG A 19 3.43 8.38 29.36
CA ARG A 19 3.76 9.08 28.12
C ARG A 19 2.98 8.49 26.95
N PHE A 20 2.46 9.37 26.10
CA PHE A 20 2.01 8.96 24.77
C PHE A 20 3.22 8.49 23.95
N THR A 21 3.30 7.19 23.73
CA THR A 21 4.38 6.58 22.95
C THR A 21 4.10 6.69 21.46
N THR A 22 2.81 6.67 21.08
CA THR A 22 2.38 6.75 19.68
C THR A 22 1.11 7.60 19.55
N LEU A 23 1.11 8.52 18.59
CA LEU A 23 -0.08 9.22 18.12
C LEU A 23 -0.16 9.04 16.61
N ASN A 24 -1.21 8.35 16.17
CA ASN A 24 -1.52 8.12 14.76
C ASN A 24 -2.85 8.81 14.44
N VAL A 25 -2.86 9.62 13.39
CA VAL A 25 -4.02 10.35 12.90
C VAL A 25 -4.30 9.88 11.49
N ALA A 26 -5.56 9.54 11.20
CA ALA A 26 -6.03 9.22 9.87
C ALA A 26 -7.23 10.08 9.51
N THR A 27 -7.23 10.65 8.32
CA THR A 27 -8.39 11.32 7.74
C THR A 27 -8.64 10.78 6.35
N SER A 28 -9.91 10.56 6.02
CA SER A 28 -10.33 10.09 4.72
C SER A 28 -11.33 11.06 4.12
N TYR A 29 -11.30 11.17 2.80
CA TYR A 29 -12.28 11.87 2.00
C TYR A 29 -12.76 10.90 0.92
N THR A 30 -14.07 10.74 0.82
CA THR A 30 -14.69 9.87 -0.19
C THR A 30 -15.71 10.70 -0.93
N HIS A 31 -15.62 10.74 -2.25
CA HIS A 31 -16.57 11.42 -3.10
C HIS A 31 -16.67 10.70 -4.44
N GLU A 32 -17.86 10.19 -4.75
CA GLU A 32 -18.13 9.42 -5.97
C GLU A 32 -17.10 8.29 -6.13
N ASP A 33 -16.29 8.38 -7.18
CA ASP A 33 -15.28 7.38 -7.55
C ASP A 33 -13.91 7.62 -6.90
N LEU A 34 -13.76 8.66 -6.08
CA LEU A 34 -12.51 9.05 -5.44
C LEU A 34 -12.49 8.71 -3.95
N LEU A 35 -11.41 8.05 -3.52
CA LEU A 35 -11.04 7.85 -2.12
C LEU A 35 -9.65 8.45 -1.88
N ALA A 36 -9.56 9.39 -0.95
CA ALA A 36 -8.31 9.91 -0.43
C ALA A 36 -8.16 9.51 1.04
N LEU A 37 -6.98 9.01 1.41
CA LEU A 37 -6.65 8.65 2.79
C LEU A 37 -5.30 9.28 3.15
N LEU A 38 -5.32 10.20 4.12
CA LEU A 38 -4.13 10.80 4.70
C LEU A 38 -3.89 10.21 6.09
N GLN A 39 -2.68 9.71 6.32
CA GLN A 39 -2.24 9.16 7.59
C GLN A 39 -0.98 9.90 8.07
N VAL A 40 -0.97 10.30 9.33
CA VAL A 40 0.15 10.91 10.02
C VAL A 40 0.45 10.06 11.24
N ASN A 41 1.62 9.41 11.24
CA ASN A 41 1.99 8.43 12.25
C ASN A 41 3.28 8.83 12.96
N ASP A 42 3.63 8.10 14.02
CA ASP A 42 4.93 8.20 14.68
C ASP A 42 5.23 9.58 15.29
N GLY A 43 4.19 10.32 15.68
CA GLY A 43 4.30 11.70 16.15
C GLY A 43 4.65 12.69 15.03
N GLY A 44 4.11 12.47 13.83
CA GLY A 44 4.33 13.34 12.66
C GLY A 44 5.57 13.01 11.83
N ARG A 45 6.30 11.96 12.18
CA ARG A 45 7.54 11.57 11.47
C ARG A 45 7.27 10.77 10.20
N LYS A 46 6.09 10.17 10.08
CA LYS A 46 5.67 9.44 8.88
C LYS A 46 4.34 10.00 8.39
N VAL A 47 4.30 10.40 7.13
CA VAL A 47 3.10 10.86 6.42
C VAL A 47 2.87 9.94 5.24
N GLN A 48 1.65 9.45 5.08
CA GLN A 48 1.22 8.66 3.94
C GLN A 48 -0.06 9.25 3.36
N LEU A 49 -0.08 9.43 2.05
CA LEU A 49 -1.26 9.85 1.30
C LEU A 49 -1.54 8.78 0.24
N ASP A 50 -2.68 8.10 0.37
CA ASP A 50 -3.21 7.20 -0.63
C ASP A 50 -4.36 7.89 -1.36
N LEU A 51 -4.32 7.90 -2.69
CA LEU A 51 -5.41 8.33 -3.56
C LEU A 51 -5.82 7.14 -4.42
N THR A 52 -7.10 6.80 -4.44
CA THR A 52 -7.65 5.74 -5.27
C THR A 52 -8.82 6.32 -6.05
N GLN A 53 -8.84 6.12 -7.35
CA GLN A 53 -9.90 6.55 -8.24
C GLN A 53 -10.36 5.37 -9.10
N THR A 54 -11.68 5.15 -9.14
CA THR A 54 -12.30 4.29 -10.16
C THR A 54 -12.49 5.13 -11.41
N VAL A 55 -11.74 4.84 -12.47
CA VAL A 55 -11.79 5.61 -13.73
C VAL A 55 -12.85 5.04 -14.66
N LEU A 56 -12.96 3.71 -14.67
CA LEU A 56 -14.01 2.92 -15.32
C LEU A 56 -14.42 1.81 -14.34
N PRO A 57 -15.61 1.18 -14.50
CA PRO A 57 -16.02 0.06 -13.65
C PRO A 57 -14.96 -1.05 -13.55
N GLU A 58 -14.22 -1.27 -14.63
CA GLU A 58 -13.14 -2.25 -14.74
C GLU A 58 -11.75 -1.70 -14.39
N LEU A 59 -11.55 -0.38 -14.33
CA LEU A 59 -10.24 0.26 -14.16
C LEU A 59 -10.19 1.09 -12.88
N MET A 60 -9.37 0.63 -11.93
CA MET A 60 -8.98 1.40 -10.76
C MET A 60 -7.54 1.88 -10.89
N VAL A 61 -7.31 3.15 -10.62
CA VAL A 61 -5.98 3.75 -10.55
C VAL A 61 -5.77 4.25 -9.13
N SER A 62 -4.55 4.11 -8.61
CA SER A 62 -4.20 4.65 -7.32
C SER A 62 -2.78 5.16 -7.28
N SER A 63 -2.53 6.08 -6.35
CA SER A 63 -1.21 6.58 -6.03
C SER A 63 -1.00 6.56 -4.53
N ARG A 64 0.23 6.25 -4.13
CA ARG A 64 0.67 6.25 -2.74
C ARG A 64 1.91 7.10 -2.62
N PHE A 65 1.79 8.19 -1.87
CA PHE A 65 2.93 8.97 -1.41
C PHE A 65 3.27 8.59 0.03
N VAL A 66 4.55 8.35 0.30
CA VAL A 66 5.07 8.12 1.66
C VAL A 66 6.26 9.02 1.88
N PHE A 67 6.19 9.81 2.95
CA PHE A 67 7.29 10.53 3.55
C PHE A 67 7.57 9.95 4.93
N ASP A 68 8.79 9.48 5.17
CA ASP A 68 9.23 8.99 6.47
C ASP A 68 10.57 9.63 6.82
N ARG A 69 10.53 10.57 7.77
CA ARG A 69 11.70 11.33 8.22
C ARG A 69 12.71 10.46 8.96
N ARG A 70 12.30 9.38 9.63
CA ARG A 70 13.23 8.51 10.38
C ARG A 70 14.12 7.71 9.43
N LYS A 71 13.60 7.38 8.25
CA LYS A 71 14.29 6.57 7.23
C LYS A 71 14.83 7.40 6.06
N ASP A 72 14.74 8.72 6.15
CA ASP A 72 14.97 9.66 5.04
C ASP A 72 14.30 9.20 3.73
N LYS A 73 13.08 8.67 3.84
CA LYS A 73 12.37 8.04 2.72
C LYS A 73 11.34 9.00 2.15
N ARG A 74 11.42 9.22 0.85
CA ARG A 74 10.40 9.87 0.02
C ARG A 74 10.10 8.96 -1.15
N SER A 75 8.90 8.39 -1.18
CA SER A 75 8.52 7.48 -2.26
C SER A 75 7.13 7.79 -2.78
N LEU A 76 6.99 7.82 -4.10
CA LEU A 76 5.72 7.84 -4.80
C LEU A 76 5.56 6.49 -5.49
N ARG A 77 4.37 5.90 -5.43
CA ARG A 77 4.04 4.68 -6.16
C ARG A 77 2.72 4.86 -6.88
N LEU A 78 2.70 4.56 -8.17
CA LEU A 78 1.50 4.50 -8.99
C LEU A 78 1.09 3.04 -9.11
N MET A 79 -0.21 2.79 -9.12
CA MET A 79 -0.80 1.46 -9.15
C MET A 79 -2.02 1.49 -10.07
N GLY A 80 -2.16 0.45 -10.90
CA GLY A 80 -3.34 0.22 -11.71
C GLY A 80 -3.86 -1.19 -11.48
N LYS A 81 -5.19 -1.34 -11.50
CA LYS A 81 -5.87 -2.62 -11.48
C LYS A 81 -6.96 -2.60 -12.54
N TYR A 82 -6.92 -3.57 -13.45
CA TYR A 82 -7.84 -3.69 -14.56
C TYR A 82 -8.50 -5.08 -14.56
N ALA A 83 -9.83 -5.12 -14.53
CA ALA A 83 -10.61 -6.33 -14.70
C ALA A 83 -10.74 -6.63 -16.21
N LEU A 84 -10.05 -7.67 -16.68
CA LEU A 84 -10.17 -8.12 -18.08
C LEU A 84 -11.51 -8.83 -18.32
N LYS A 85 -11.93 -9.60 -17.32
CA LYS A 85 -13.21 -10.32 -17.23
C LYS A 85 -13.60 -10.43 -15.76
N ASP A 86 -14.80 -10.92 -15.49
CA ASP A 86 -15.27 -11.18 -14.12
C ASP A 86 -14.36 -12.11 -13.31
N THR A 87 -13.60 -12.97 -13.99
CA THR A 87 -12.68 -13.95 -13.38
C THR A 87 -11.22 -13.59 -13.54
N GLU A 88 -10.86 -12.54 -14.28
CA GLU A 88 -9.48 -12.25 -14.70
C GLU A 88 -9.13 -10.79 -14.41
N THR A 89 -7.98 -10.56 -13.79
CA THR A 89 -7.52 -9.22 -13.43
C THR A 89 -6.03 -9.07 -13.70
N VAL A 90 -5.64 -7.94 -14.27
CA VAL A 90 -4.25 -7.49 -14.34
C VAL A 90 -4.06 -6.36 -13.34
N SER A 91 -2.95 -6.38 -12.63
CA SER A 91 -2.53 -5.27 -11.79
C SER A 91 -1.08 -4.93 -12.06
N SER A 92 -0.77 -3.65 -11.97
CA SER A 92 0.59 -3.14 -12.12
C SER A 92 0.88 -2.07 -11.09
N SER A 93 2.15 -1.88 -10.79
CA SER A 93 2.63 -0.82 -9.94
C SER A 93 4.02 -0.40 -10.35
N ILE A 94 4.28 0.91 -10.33
CA ILE A 94 5.62 1.46 -10.51
C ILE A 94 5.92 2.45 -9.40
N GLY A 95 7.06 2.28 -8.75
CA GLY A 95 7.53 3.18 -7.71
C GLY A 95 8.61 4.14 -8.23
N SER A 96 8.74 5.29 -7.56
CA SER A 96 9.87 6.21 -7.71
C SER A 96 11.20 5.60 -7.25
N ASP A 97 11.18 4.41 -6.67
CA ASP A 97 12.33 3.56 -6.39
C ASP A 97 12.86 2.83 -7.63
N GLY A 98 12.13 2.88 -8.76
CA GLY A 98 12.45 2.14 -9.98
C GLY A 98 11.89 0.73 -10.02
N ILE A 99 11.17 0.30 -8.97
CA ILE A 99 10.63 -1.06 -8.88
C ILE A 99 9.25 -1.12 -9.54
N PHE A 100 9.19 -1.88 -10.62
CA PHE A 100 7.94 -2.28 -11.28
C PHE A 100 7.45 -3.60 -10.73
N ILE A 101 6.15 -3.73 -10.53
CA ILE A 101 5.49 -4.96 -10.11
C ILE A 101 4.28 -5.16 -11.02
N GLY A 102 4.23 -6.29 -11.72
CA GLY A 102 3.06 -6.73 -12.48
C GLY A 102 2.48 -8.00 -11.86
N ALA A 103 1.17 -8.16 -11.91
CA ALA A 103 0.53 -9.43 -11.56
C ALA A 103 -0.71 -9.68 -12.40
N PHE A 104 -0.89 -10.95 -12.78
CA PHE A 104 -2.10 -11.47 -13.41
C PHE A 104 -2.75 -12.46 -12.46
N GLU A 105 -4.04 -12.28 -12.22
CA GLU A 105 -4.86 -13.13 -11.37
C GLU A 105 -6.03 -13.67 -12.18
N TRP A 106 -6.32 -14.96 -12.03
CA TRP A 106 -7.52 -15.57 -12.59
C TRP A 106 -8.17 -16.54 -11.62
N ARG A 107 -9.48 -16.72 -11.76
CA ARG A 107 -10.26 -17.74 -11.07
C ARG A 107 -10.65 -18.85 -12.03
N THR A 108 -10.12 -20.05 -11.78
CA THR A 108 -10.51 -21.27 -12.51
C THR A 108 -11.86 -21.78 -12.02
N SER A 109 -12.18 -21.58 -10.74
CA SER A 109 -13.47 -21.89 -10.15
C SER A 109 -13.79 -20.92 -9.01
N LYS A 110 -14.99 -21.03 -8.41
CA LYS A 110 -15.35 -20.25 -7.21
C LYS A 110 -14.41 -20.49 -6.02
N HIS A 111 -13.73 -21.64 -6.00
CA HIS A 111 -12.89 -22.10 -4.89
C HIS A 111 -11.39 -22.05 -5.20
N LEU A 112 -11.01 -21.70 -6.44
CA LEU A 112 -9.63 -21.73 -6.89
C LEU A 112 -9.27 -20.44 -7.61
N LYS A 113 -8.39 -19.68 -6.97
CA LYS A 113 -7.81 -18.44 -7.52
C LYS A 113 -6.30 -18.62 -7.65
N THR A 114 -5.76 -18.29 -8.80
CA THR A 114 -4.33 -18.36 -9.07
C THR A 114 -3.84 -16.99 -9.49
N ARG A 115 -2.64 -16.64 -9.02
CA ARG A 115 -1.98 -15.38 -9.36
C ARG A 115 -0.53 -15.63 -9.66
N VAL A 116 -0.05 -15.00 -10.72
CA VAL A 116 1.36 -14.91 -11.09
C VAL A 116 1.79 -13.45 -11.01
N SER A 117 2.95 -13.19 -10.44
CA SER A 117 3.49 -11.85 -10.28
C SER A 117 4.96 -11.79 -10.66
N ALA A 118 5.38 -10.65 -11.19
CA ALA A 118 6.77 -10.33 -11.46
C ALA A 118 7.11 -8.99 -10.80
N GLN A 119 8.25 -8.92 -10.15
CA GLN A 119 8.87 -7.68 -9.67
C GLN A 119 10.19 -7.48 -10.43
N MET A 120 10.38 -6.29 -10.97
CA MET A 120 11.54 -5.93 -11.76
C MET A 120 12.14 -4.62 -11.25
N ASP A 121 13.46 -4.58 -11.13
CA ASP A 121 14.19 -3.31 -10.95
C ASP A 121 14.48 -2.70 -12.32
N LEU A 122 13.73 -1.66 -12.70
CA LEU A 122 13.88 -1.00 -14.00
C LEU A 122 15.15 -0.14 -14.08
N ARG A 123 15.78 0.20 -12.96
CA ARG A 123 17.05 0.95 -12.96
C ARG A 123 18.24 0.04 -13.23
N HIS A 124 18.10 -1.24 -12.90
CA HIS A 124 19.10 -2.26 -13.14
C HIS A 124 18.45 -3.42 -13.89
N TYR A 125 17.82 -3.14 -15.04
CA TYR A 125 17.04 -4.14 -15.76
C TYR A 125 17.88 -5.35 -16.19
N ASP A 126 19.15 -5.14 -16.54
CA ASP A 126 20.07 -6.22 -16.94
C ASP A 126 20.63 -7.01 -15.73
N SER A 127 20.25 -6.64 -14.51
CA SER A 127 20.62 -7.37 -13.29
C SER A 127 19.71 -8.59 -13.09
N ASP A 128 20.24 -9.65 -12.48
CA ASP A 128 19.47 -10.83 -12.06
C ASP A 128 18.53 -10.56 -10.86
N SER A 129 18.28 -9.30 -10.51
CA SER A 129 17.50 -8.88 -9.33
C SER A 129 15.98 -8.85 -9.58
N HIS A 130 15.49 -9.76 -10.41
CA HIS A 130 14.06 -9.90 -10.71
C HIS A 130 13.45 -11.02 -9.89
N HIS A 131 12.23 -10.81 -9.40
CA HIS A 131 11.53 -11.80 -8.60
C HIS A 131 10.24 -12.23 -9.28
N LEU A 132 10.06 -13.54 -9.43
CA LEU A 132 8.82 -14.14 -9.91
C LEU A 132 8.12 -14.82 -8.74
N GLY A 133 6.80 -14.67 -8.67
CA GLY A 133 5.97 -15.23 -7.62
C GLY A 133 4.74 -15.91 -8.22
N VAL A 134 4.34 -17.02 -7.61
CA VAL A 134 3.09 -17.72 -7.91
C VAL A 134 2.37 -17.97 -6.60
N SER A 135 1.08 -17.64 -6.55
CA SER A 135 0.23 -17.91 -5.40
C SER A 135 -1.05 -18.60 -5.84
N ILE A 136 -1.45 -19.63 -5.11
CA ILE A 136 -2.71 -20.35 -5.29
C ILE A 136 -3.49 -20.22 -4.00
N GLU A 137 -4.74 -19.76 -4.10
CA GLU A 137 -5.66 -19.63 -2.99
C GLU A 137 -6.83 -20.60 -3.20
N ILE A 138 -7.07 -21.43 -2.19
CA ILE A 138 -8.13 -22.44 -2.15
C ILE A 138 -9.05 -22.10 -0.98
N SER A 139 -10.35 -21.96 -1.25
CA SER A 139 -11.37 -21.53 -0.26
C SER A 139 -12.56 -22.46 -0.22
#